data_AF-A0A9W7TW22-F1
#
_entry.id   AF-A0A9W7TW22-F1
#
_cell.length_a   1.000
_cell.length_b   1.000
_cell.length_c   1.000
_cell.angle_alpha   90.00
_cell.angle_beta   90.00
_cell.angle_gamma   90.00
#
_symmetry.space_group_name_H-M   'P 1'
#
loop_
_entity.id
_entity.type
_entity.pdbx_description
1 polymer ?
#
loop_
_entity_poly.entity_id
_entity_poly.type
_entity_poly.pdbx_seq_one_letter_code
_entity_poly.pdbx_strand_id
1 'polypeptide(L)'
;MFRSTGPVAILLATLAAPVMAAEMPDRTGQGADVFDLFDENHDGRISNAEFQNNKILVFYVWDRNRDLVLTPDETPLRPEVFAEAAGPDGRIDSLEFITVIDEAFRIADTNHDSTLDRQEFAAIRQRIRP
;
A
#
# COMPACT_ATOMS: atom_id res chain seq x y z
N MET A 1 22.38 -64.24 15.14
CA MET A 1 20.96 -63.80 15.24
C MET A 1 20.94 -62.41 15.84
N PHE A 2 20.17 -61.51 15.22
CA PHE A 2 20.11 -60.07 15.45
C PHE A 2 19.25 -59.68 16.67
N ARG A 3 19.36 -58.41 17.08
CA ARG A 3 18.46 -57.56 17.93
C ARG A 3 18.64 -57.76 19.45
N SER A 4 18.53 -56.75 20.33
CA SER A 4 17.80 -55.47 20.26
C SER A 4 18.16 -54.55 21.47
N THR A 5 18.32 -53.24 21.22
CA THR A 5 17.80 -52.04 21.97
C THR A 5 17.70 -52.08 23.51
N GLY A 6 18.35 -51.20 24.31
CA GLY A 6 18.15 -49.73 24.48
C GLY A 6 17.64 -49.44 25.93
N PRO A 7 17.57 -48.21 26.49
CA PRO A 7 17.87 -46.89 25.93
C PRO A 7 18.94 -46.08 26.71
N VAL A 8 19.54 -45.11 26.01
CA VAL A 8 20.43 -44.07 26.56
C VAL A 8 19.58 -42.92 27.10
N ALA A 9 19.84 -42.50 28.34
CA ALA A 9 19.23 -41.33 28.94
C ALA A 9 19.80 -40.06 28.31
N ILE A 10 18.98 -39.29 27.61
CA ILE A 10 19.33 -37.94 27.13
C ILE A 10 18.77 -36.94 28.15
N LEU A 11 19.68 -36.31 28.89
CA LEU A 11 19.39 -35.18 29.75
C LEU A 11 19.27 -33.92 28.86
N LEU A 12 18.04 -33.51 28.55
CA LEU A 12 17.80 -32.22 27.88
C LEU A 12 17.97 -31.08 28.89
N ALA A 13 19.10 -30.39 28.82
CA ALA A 13 19.27 -29.08 29.45
C ALA A 13 18.53 -28.03 28.61
N THR A 14 17.44 -27.49 29.17
CA THR A 14 16.68 -26.40 28.57
C THR A 14 17.42 -25.08 28.79
N LEU A 15 18.07 -24.55 27.75
CA LEU A 15 18.47 -23.15 27.70
C LEU A 15 17.22 -22.32 27.39
N ALA A 16 16.65 -21.69 28.43
CA ALA A 16 15.65 -20.65 28.27
C ALA A 16 16.31 -19.41 27.64
N ALA A 17 16.16 -19.25 26.33
CA ALA A 17 16.44 -17.98 25.68
C ALA A 17 15.35 -16.97 26.07
N PRO A 18 15.69 -15.70 26.38
CA PRO A 18 14.68 -14.68 26.49
C PRO A 18 14.10 -14.47 25.09
N VAL A 19 12.82 -14.81 24.90
CA VAL A 19 12.03 -14.19 23.85
C VAL A 19 11.98 -12.72 24.20
N MET A 20 12.87 -11.94 23.58
CA MET A 20 12.62 -10.54 23.33
C MET A 20 11.41 -10.54 22.41
N ALA A 21 10.22 -10.44 23.00
CA ALA A 21 9.03 -10.06 22.28
C ALA A 21 9.34 -8.67 21.73
N ALA A 22 9.85 -8.63 20.49
CA ALA A 22 9.89 -7.41 19.72
C ALA A 22 8.45 -6.92 19.70
N GLU A 23 8.21 -5.80 20.38
CA GLU A 23 6.97 -5.06 20.30
C GLU A 23 6.69 -4.88 18.81
N MET A 24 5.73 -5.63 18.29
CA MET A 24 5.19 -5.37 16.98
C MET A 24 4.66 -3.95 17.06
N PRO A 25 5.18 -2.99 16.26
CA PRO A 25 4.65 -1.65 16.28
C PRO A 25 3.16 -1.75 16.03
N ASP A 26 2.43 -1.05 16.88
CA ASP A 26 0.98 -0.94 16.88
C ASP A 26 0.48 -0.70 15.43
N ARG A 27 0.02 -1.76 14.77
CA ARG A 27 -0.59 -1.70 13.44
C ARG A 27 -2.06 -1.31 13.53
N THR A 28 -2.50 -0.69 14.62
CA THR A 28 -3.87 -0.20 14.74
C THR A 28 -3.92 1.31 14.45
N GLY A 29 -4.30 1.66 13.22
CA GLY A 29 -4.77 3.03 12.93
C GLY A 29 -4.63 3.56 11.50
N GLN A 30 -3.86 2.92 10.63
CA GLN A 30 -3.65 3.42 9.27
C GLN A 30 -4.07 2.31 8.30
N GLY A 31 -5.13 2.55 7.51
CA GLY A 31 -5.37 1.74 6.32
C GLY A 31 -4.06 1.64 5.54
N ALA A 32 -3.78 0.47 4.95
CA ALA A 32 -2.53 0.19 4.23
C ALA A 32 -2.04 1.46 3.52
N ASP A 33 -0.81 1.91 3.84
CA ASP A 33 -0.28 3.10 3.18
C ASP A 33 -0.38 2.85 1.68
N VAL A 34 -1.04 3.75 0.95
CA VAL A 34 -1.19 3.62 -0.51
C VAL A 34 0.17 3.41 -1.17
N PHE A 35 1.24 3.93 -0.59
CA PHE A 35 2.60 3.63 -1.02
C PHE A 35 2.91 2.12 -0.98
N ASP A 36 2.64 1.47 0.15
CA ASP A 36 2.91 0.05 0.36
C ASP A 36 1.97 -0.85 -0.46
N LEU A 37 0.82 -0.34 -0.91
CA LEU A 37 -0.04 -1.03 -1.89
C LEU A 37 0.61 -1.12 -3.28
N PHE A 38 1.51 -0.18 -3.59
CA PHE A 38 2.21 -0.13 -4.87
C PHE A 38 3.60 -0.79 -4.79
N ASP A 39 4.36 -0.53 -3.73
CA ASP A 39 5.72 -1.06 -3.47
C ASP A 39 5.68 -2.57 -3.14
N GLU A 40 5.28 -3.38 -4.13
CA GLU A 40 5.04 -4.83 -4.02
C GLU A 40 6.33 -5.59 -3.71
N ASN A 41 7.45 -5.15 -4.29
CA ASN A 41 8.75 -5.77 -4.04
C ASN A 41 9.45 -5.25 -2.76
N HIS A 42 8.89 -4.22 -2.12
CA HIS A 42 9.42 -3.57 -0.91
C HIS A 42 10.83 -3.00 -1.05
N ASP A 43 11.18 -2.49 -2.22
CA ASP A 43 12.47 -1.83 -2.48
C ASP A 43 12.48 -0.34 -2.08
N GLY A 44 11.32 0.18 -1.65
CA GLY A 44 11.15 1.55 -1.19
C GLY A 44 10.94 2.56 -2.31
N ARG A 45 10.70 2.09 -3.54
CA ARG A 45 10.27 2.88 -4.69
C ARG A 45 9.06 2.21 -5.33
N ILE A 46 8.30 2.98 -6.09
CA ILE A 46 7.20 2.46 -6.91
C ILE A 46 7.65 2.53 -8.36
N SER A 47 7.98 1.39 -8.95
CA SER A 47 8.28 1.34 -10.38
C SER A 47 7.03 1.59 -11.23
N ASN A 48 7.22 1.99 -12.49
CA ASN A 48 6.10 2.10 -13.43
C ASN A 48 5.31 0.79 -13.56
N ALA A 49 5.98 -0.37 -13.53
CA ALA A 49 5.32 -1.68 -13.62
C ALA A 49 4.42 -1.94 -12.40
N GLU A 50 4.95 -1.72 -11.20
CA GLU A 50 4.19 -1.83 -9.95
C GLU A 50 3.00 -0.88 -9.91
N PHE A 51 3.22 0.36 -10.32
CA PHE A 51 2.15 1.35 -10.44
C PHE A 51 1.04 0.88 -11.40
N GLN A 52 1.38 0.46 -12.62
CA GLN A 52 0.40 0.03 -13.61
C GLN A 52 -0.36 -1.23 -13.17
N ASN A 53 0.31 -2.17 -12.50
CA ASN A 53 -0.30 -3.40 -12.02
C ASN A 53 -1.27 -3.16 -10.84
N ASN A 54 -0.94 -2.22 -9.96
CA ASN A 54 -1.62 -2.06 -8.68
C ASN A 54 -2.54 -0.83 -8.58
N LYS A 55 -2.56 0.08 -9.57
CA LYS A 55 -3.34 1.34 -9.49
C LYS A 55 -4.83 1.14 -9.23
N ILE A 56 -5.42 0.08 -9.80
CA ILE A 56 -6.84 -0.21 -9.59
C ILE A 56 -7.15 -0.67 -8.17
N LEU A 57 -6.17 -1.19 -7.42
CA LEU A 57 -6.37 -1.57 -6.01
C LEU A 57 -6.70 -0.34 -5.15
N VAL A 58 -6.13 0.82 -5.47
CA VAL A 58 -6.44 2.07 -4.76
C VAL A 58 -7.91 2.44 -4.91
N PHE A 59 -8.46 2.28 -6.12
CA PHE A 59 -9.89 2.49 -6.38
C PHE A 59 -10.73 1.61 -5.46
N TYR A 60 -10.45 0.30 -5.41
CA TYR A 60 -11.22 -0.63 -4.57
C TYR A 60 -11.05 -0.40 -3.07
N VAL A 61 -9.91 0.17 -2.64
CA VAL A 61 -9.71 0.56 -1.24
C VAL A 61 -10.55 1.80 -0.88
N TRP A 62 -10.79 2.70 -1.84
CA TRP A 62 -11.58 3.92 -1.62
C TRP A 62 -13.09 3.68 -1.84
N ASP A 63 -13.48 2.85 -2.80
CA ASP A 63 -14.87 2.46 -3.10
C ASP A 63 -15.43 1.55 -1.99
N ARG A 64 -15.79 2.16 -0.85
CA ARG A 64 -16.22 1.45 0.35
C ARG A 64 -17.60 0.82 0.16
N ASN A 65 -18.48 1.49 -0.60
CA ASN A 65 -19.84 1.02 -0.82
C ASN A 65 -19.94 -0.02 -1.96
N ARG A 66 -18.88 -0.16 -2.78
CA ARG A 66 -18.73 -1.10 -3.90
C ARG A 66 -19.72 -0.86 -5.04
N ASP A 67 -20.02 0.40 -5.34
CA ASP A 67 -20.89 0.81 -6.45
C ASP A 67 -20.11 1.15 -7.73
N LEU A 68 -18.79 0.93 -7.73
CA LEU A 68 -17.88 1.18 -8.85
C LEU A 68 -17.78 2.64 -9.26
N VAL A 69 -18.05 3.55 -8.32
CA VAL A 69 -17.64 4.95 -8.44
C VAL A 69 -17.05 5.43 -7.13
N LEU A 70 -16.41 6.59 -7.15
CA LEU A 70 -15.97 7.28 -5.95
C LEU A 70 -16.78 8.54 -5.74
N THR A 71 -17.23 8.71 -4.51
CA THR A 71 -17.86 9.93 -4.01
C THR A 71 -16.90 10.73 -3.11
N PRO A 72 -17.17 12.02 -2.84
CA PRO A 72 -16.25 12.85 -2.05
C PRO A 72 -15.90 12.25 -0.69
N ASP A 73 -16.84 11.61 -0.01
CA ASP A 73 -16.63 11.02 1.31
C ASP A 73 -15.81 9.72 1.28
N GLU A 74 -15.70 9.08 0.12
CA GLU A 74 -14.92 7.84 -0.10
C GLU A 74 -13.45 8.09 -0.38
N THR A 75 -13.09 9.32 -0.75
CA THR A 75 -11.71 9.68 -1.07
C THR A 75 -11.07 10.54 0.03
N PRO A 76 -9.74 10.46 0.20
CA PRO A 76 -9.02 11.39 1.08
C PRO A 76 -8.61 12.68 0.35
N LEU A 77 -9.21 12.99 -0.80
CA LEU A 77 -8.82 14.14 -1.63
C LEU A 77 -9.36 15.45 -1.04
N ARG A 78 -8.63 16.55 -1.27
CA ARG A 78 -9.16 17.90 -1.06
C ARG A 78 -10.38 18.11 -1.96
N PRO A 79 -11.42 18.85 -1.52
CA PRO A 79 -12.64 19.05 -2.31
C PRO A 79 -12.38 19.59 -3.72
N GLU A 80 -11.41 20.49 -3.88
CA GLU A 80 -11.09 21.10 -5.16
C GLU A 80 -10.44 20.08 -6.12
N VAL A 81 -9.60 19.20 -5.58
CA VAL A 81 -8.95 18.13 -6.35
C VAL A 81 -9.96 17.06 -6.76
N PHE A 82 -10.87 16.71 -5.85
CA PHE A 82 -11.96 15.78 -6.18
C PHE A 82 -12.86 16.37 -7.27
N ALA A 83 -13.29 17.62 -7.14
CA ALA A 83 -14.19 18.26 -8.11
C ALA A 83 -13.57 18.35 -9.52
N GLU A 84 -12.27 18.62 -9.62
CA GLU A 84 -11.55 18.59 -10.90
C GLU A 84 -11.54 17.18 -11.51
N ALA A 85 -11.26 16.15 -10.70
CA ALA A 85 -11.22 14.76 -11.15
C ALA A 85 -12.60 14.20 -11.52
N ALA A 86 -13.65 14.62 -10.80
CA ALA A 86 -15.02 14.16 -10.98
C ALA A 86 -15.78 14.90 -12.09
N GLY A 87 -15.31 16.07 -12.50
CA GLY A 87 -15.95 16.82 -13.58
C GLY A 87 -17.43 17.16 -13.32
N PRO A 88 -18.27 17.24 -14.37
CA PRO A 88 -19.63 17.75 -14.26
C PRO A 88 -20.64 16.87 -13.52
N ASP A 89 -20.44 15.55 -13.47
CA ASP A 89 -21.39 14.63 -12.84
C ASP A 89 -21.12 14.41 -11.34
N GLY A 90 -19.96 14.89 -10.86
CA GLY A 90 -19.60 14.92 -9.45
C GLY A 90 -19.27 13.55 -8.86
N ARG A 91 -18.94 12.56 -9.71
CA ARG A 91 -18.47 11.24 -9.31
C ARG A 91 -17.20 10.92 -10.09
N ILE A 92 -16.37 10.00 -9.60
CA ILE A 92 -15.20 9.51 -10.34
C ILE A 92 -15.45 8.05 -10.65
N ASP A 93 -15.66 7.70 -11.91
CA ASP A 93 -15.73 6.30 -12.31
C ASP A 93 -14.33 5.66 -12.45
N SER A 94 -14.28 4.34 -12.64
CA SER A 94 -13.02 3.61 -12.74
C SER A 94 -12.09 4.06 -13.90
N LEU A 95 -12.64 4.53 -15.02
CA LEU A 95 -11.87 5.00 -16.18
C LEU A 95 -11.32 6.40 -15.97
N GLU A 96 -12.14 7.28 -15.39
CA GLU A 96 -11.73 8.62 -14.97
C GLU A 96 -10.62 8.53 -13.92
N PHE A 97 -10.80 7.64 -12.93
CA PHE A 97 -9.78 7.36 -11.92
C PHE A 97 -8.44 6.94 -12.53
N ILE A 98 -8.46 6.02 -13.50
CA ILE A 98 -7.23 5.57 -14.20
C ILE A 98 -6.52 6.75 -14.85
N THR A 99 -7.26 7.64 -15.51
CA THR A 99 -6.70 8.81 -16.19
C THR A 99 -6.08 9.78 -15.17
N VAL A 100 -6.79 10.07 -14.09
CA VAL A 100 -6.34 10.98 -13.02
C VAL A 100 -5.11 10.44 -12.30
N ILE A 101 -5.08 9.14 -11.98
CA ILE A 101 -3.96 8.56 -11.24
C ILE A 101 -2.72 8.40 -12.12
N ASP A 102 -2.88 8.08 -13.41
CA ASP A 102 -1.75 8.08 -14.37
C ASP A 102 -1.13 9.49 -14.46
N GLU A 103 -1.96 10.54 -14.49
CA GLU A 103 -1.46 11.92 -14.46
C GLU A 103 -0.73 12.25 -13.17
N ALA A 104 -1.29 11.84 -12.03
CA ALA A 104 -0.67 12.05 -10.72
C ALA A 104 0.72 11.39 -10.64
N PHE A 105 0.91 10.20 -11.23
CA PHE A 105 2.22 9.55 -11.31
C PHE A 105 3.22 10.40 -12.09
N ARG A 106 2.84 10.89 -13.28
CA ARG A 106 3.73 11.73 -14.11
C ARG A 106 4.11 13.04 -13.42
N ILE A 107 3.17 13.66 -12.69
CA ILE A 107 3.42 14.89 -11.94
C ILE A 107 4.31 14.64 -10.71
N ALA A 108 4.20 13.45 -10.11
CA ALA A 108 4.99 13.06 -8.94
C ALA A 108 6.43 12.68 -9.30
N ASP A 109 6.66 12.05 -10.46
CA ASP A 109 7.98 11.66 -10.98
C ASP A 109 8.74 12.90 -11.48
N THR A 110 9.27 13.68 -10.54
CA THR A 110 9.87 14.99 -10.79
C THR A 110 11.29 14.89 -11.35
N ASN A 111 12.01 13.83 -10.98
CA ASN A 111 13.35 13.58 -11.49
C ASN A 111 13.32 12.80 -12.82
N HIS A 112 12.15 12.35 -13.26
CA HIS A 112 11.90 11.62 -14.51
C HIS A 112 12.67 10.30 -14.61
N ASP A 113 12.79 9.59 -13.49
CA ASP A 113 13.46 8.28 -13.41
C ASP A 113 12.51 7.09 -13.60
N SER A 114 11.24 7.35 -13.92
CA SER A 114 10.17 6.36 -14.15
C SER A 114 9.81 5.54 -12.90
N THR A 115 10.15 6.04 -11.72
CA THR A 115 9.74 5.50 -10.45
C THR A 115 9.30 6.63 -9.52
N LEU A 116 8.59 6.29 -8.43
CA LEU A 116 8.32 7.24 -7.36
C LEU A 116 8.99 6.77 -6.08
N ASP A 117 9.91 7.56 -5.56
CA ASP A 117 10.39 7.36 -4.20
C ASP A 117 9.43 7.94 -3.14
N ARG A 118 9.73 7.70 -1.87
CA ARG A 118 8.90 8.18 -0.76
C ARG A 118 8.81 9.71 -0.69
N GLN A 119 9.83 10.43 -1.13
CA GLN A 119 9.82 11.90 -1.13
C GLN A 119 8.88 12.43 -2.21
N GLU A 120 9.00 11.91 -3.42
CA GLU A 120 8.11 12.24 -4.55
C GLU A 120 6.65 11.91 -4.23
N PHE A 121 6.42 10.71 -3.69
CA PHE A 121 5.08 10.29 -3.27
C PHE A 121 4.52 11.19 -2.15
N ALA A 122 5.33 11.55 -1.15
CA ALA A 122 4.90 12.42 -0.07
C ALA A 122 4.56 13.83 -0.58
N ALA A 123 5.36 14.36 -1.51
CA ALA A 123 5.15 15.68 -2.09
C ALA A 123 3.80 15.77 -2.83
N ILE A 124 3.45 14.77 -3.64
CA ILE A 124 2.14 14.75 -4.31
C ILE A 124 1.00 14.53 -3.31
N ARG A 125 1.18 13.66 -2.30
CA ARG A 125 0.18 13.38 -1.26
C ARG A 125 -0.21 14.65 -0.51
N GLN A 126 0.74 15.50 -0.15
CA GLN A 126 0.50 16.77 0.54
C GLN A 126 -0.29 17.77 -0.32
N ARG A 127 -0.12 17.72 -1.65
CA ARG A 127 -0.87 18.58 -2.57
C ARG A 127 -2.32 18.14 -2.67
N ILE A 128 -2.58 16.84 -2.75
CA ILE A 128 -3.93 16.31 -3.04
C ILE A 128 -4.76 15.99 -1.79
N ARG A 129 -4.14 15.77 -0.64
CA ARG A 129 -4.81 15.49 0.64
C ARG A 129 -4.68 16.67 1.60
N PRO A 130 -5.66 16.92 2.48
CA PRO A 130 -5.65 18.00 3.46
C PRO A 130 -4.40 18.01 4.36
#